data_AF-A0A653CMX4-F1
#
_entry.id   AF-A0A653CMX4-F1
#
_cell.length_a   1.000
_cell.length_b   1.000
_cell.length_c   1.000
_cell.angle_alpha   90.00
_cell.angle_beta   90.00
_cell.angle_gamma   90.00
#
_symmetry.space_group_name_H-M   'P 1'
#
loop_
_entity.id
_entity.type
_entity.pdbx_description
1 polymer ?
#
loop_
_entity_poly.entity_id
_entity_poly.type
_entity_poly.pdbx_seq_one_letter_code
_entity_poly.pdbx_strand_id
1 'polypeptide(L)'
;MDIDEFREFGKAAVDYIADYFQTIRDRPVLPSVHPGFLGELLPKEAPQTGEPWQDVLQDVDRIIMPGLTHWHSPKFHAYYPTAHSFPAVVGEMMSAGFGCVGLNWVASPAYTELEVVMMNWLGKLLGLPEEFLNCSEGPGGGVIQVRSPYCCSIITHTLFKKIQ
;
A
#
# COMPACT_ATOMS: atom_id res chain seq x y z
N MET A 1 -8.14 -0.24 -21.15
CA MET A 1 -7.16 -1.09 -20.46
C MET A 1 -7.59 -2.54 -20.57
N ASP A 2 -6.94 -3.27 -21.46
CA ASP A 2 -6.96 -4.73 -21.50
C ASP A 2 -5.82 -5.35 -20.67
N ILE A 3 -5.64 -6.67 -20.75
CA ILE A 3 -4.62 -7.41 -19.98
C ILE A 3 -3.20 -7.05 -20.41
N ASP A 4 -2.97 -6.78 -21.70
CA ASP A 4 -1.63 -6.48 -22.19
C ASP A 4 -1.25 -5.04 -21.86
N GLU A 5 -2.18 -4.08 -22.00
CA GLU A 5 -2.02 -2.73 -21.48
C GLU A 5 -1.79 -2.72 -19.96
N PHE A 6 -2.51 -3.56 -19.20
CA PHE A 6 -2.30 -3.71 -17.76
C PHE A 6 -0.90 -4.22 -17.43
N ARG A 7 -0.37 -5.19 -18.19
CA ARG A 7 0.99 -5.71 -17.97
C ARG A 7 2.04 -4.65 -18.25
N GLU A 8 1.88 -3.88 -19.33
CA GLU A 8 2.79 -2.79 -19.68
C GLU A 8 2.77 -1.70 -18.61
N PHE A 9 1.58 -1.21 -18.26
CA PHE A 9 1.43 -0.16 -17.27
C PHE A 9 1.89 -0.62 -15.88
N GLY A 10 1.55 -1.85 -15.48
CA GLY A 10 1.95 -2.42 -14.19
C GLY A 10 3.46 -2.52 -14.03
N LYS A 11 4.19 -2.93 -15.09
CA LYS A 11 5.66 -2.92 -15.09
C LYS A 11 6.22 -1.51 -15.01
N ALA A 12 5.70 -0.59 -15.82
CA ALA A 12 6.11 0.81 -15.80
C ALA A 12 5.90 1.45 -14.43
N ALA A 13 4.80 1.12 -13.74
CA ALA A 13 4.54 1.60 -12.38
C ALA A 13 5.53 1.03 -11.36
N VAL A 14 5.93 -0.24 -11.46
CA VAL A 14 6.96 -0.84 -10.61
C VAL A 14 8.30 -0.13 -10.80
N ASP A 15 8.72 0.08 -12.05
CA ASP A 15 9.95 0.77 -12.39
C ASP A 15 9.93 2.22 -11.87
N TYR A 16 8.81 2.93 -12.07
CA TYR A 16 8.62 4.30 -11.56
C TYR A 16 8.75 4.38 -10.03
N ILE A 17 8.14 3.45 -9.28
CA ILE A 17 8.25 3.40 -7.82
C ILE A 17 9.69 3.13 -7.39
N ALA A 18 10.39 2.20 -8.06
CA ALA A 18 11.78 1.90 -7.77
C ALA A 18 12.68 3.14 -7.97
N ASP A 19 12.54 3.81 -9.11
CA ASP A 19 13.29 5.03 -9.45
C ASP A 19 12.98 6.19 -8.49
N TYR A 20 11.73 6.33 -8.07
CA TYR A 20 11.32 7.29 -7.05
C TYR A 20 12.07 7.06 -5.73
N PHE A 21 12.13 5.81 -5.24
CA PHE A 21 12.84 5.50 -4.00
C PHE A 21 14.36 5.59 -4.14
N GLN A 22 14.91 5.32 -5.31
CA GLN A 22 16.33 5.52 -5.59
C GLN A 22 16.74 7.01 -5.50
N THR A 23 15.84 7.91 -5.93
CA THR A 23 16.10 9.36 -5.99
C THR A 23 15.47 10.17 -4.85
N ILE A 24 14.77 9.54 -3.90
CA ILE A 24 14.00 10.21 -2.85
C ILE A 24 14.83 11.16 -1.97
N ARG A 25 16.14 10.92 -1.87
CA ARG A 25 17.06 11.76 -1.07
C ARG A 25 17.28 13.15 -1.70
N ASP A 26 17.15 13.24 -3.01
CA ASP A 26 17.43 14.44 -3.79
C ASP A 26 16.18 15.35 -3.92
N ARG A 27 15.01 14.82 -3.54
CA ARG A 27 13.74 15.53 -3.61
C ARG A 27 13.52 16.45 -2.40
N PRO A 28 12.87 17.61 -2.58
CA PRO A 28 12.54 18.51 -1.48
C PRO A 28 11.50 17.87 -0.56
N VAL A 29 11.79 17.79 0.72
CA VAL A 29 10.96 17.06 1.70
C VAL A 29 9.52 17.57 1.77
N LEU A 30 9.34 18.89 1.75
CA LEU A 30 8.03 19.55 1.74
C LEU A 30 7.81 20.22 0.38
N PRO A 31 6.58 20.18 -0.15
CA PRO A 31 6.25 20.79 -1.42
C PRO A 31 6.19 22.32 -1.32
N SER A 32 6.49 23.02 -2.41
CA SER A 32 6.43 24.48 -2.51
C SER A 32 5.18 24.92 -3.29
N VAL A 33 4.00 24.51 -2.80
CA VAL A 33 2.69 24.77 -3.45
C VAL A 33 1.73 25.45 -2.48
N HIS A 34 0.67 26.05 -3.01
CA HIS A 34 -0.39 26.70 -2.23
C HIS A 34 -1.69 25.89 -2.26
N PRO A 35 -2.54 25.98 -1.22
CA PRO A 35 -3.84 25.32 -1.21
C PRO A 35 -4.66 25.64 -2.47
N GLY A 36 -5.16 24.62 -3.16
CA GLY A 36 -5.93 24.76 -4.40
C GLY A 36 -5.14 24.52 -5.70
N PHE A 37 -3.81 24.46 -5.67
CA PHE A 37 -2.97 24.35 -6.88
C PHE A 37 -3.37 23.21 -7.84
N LEU A 38 -3.78 22.04 -7.31
CA LEU A 38 -4.21 20.91 -8.15
C LEU A 38 -5.43 21.24 -9.02
N GLY A 39 -6.37 22.02 -8.50
CA GLY A 39 -7.59 22.39 -9.24
C GLY A 39 -7.33 23.38 -10.39
N GLU A 40 -6.15 23.99 -10.42
CA GLU A 40 -5.69 24.83 -11.54
C GLU A 40 -5.01 24.00 -12.63
N LEU A 41 -4.41 22.86 -12.26
CA LEU A 41 -3.67 21.98 -13.17
C LEU A 41 -4.54 20.88 -13.79
N LEU A 42 -5.63 20.48 -13.12
CA LEU A 42 -6.55 19.45 -13.59
C LEU A 42 -7.70 20.02 -14.44
N PRO A 43 -8.26 19.22 -15.36
CA PRO A 43 -9.50 19.55 -16.05
C PRO A 43 -10.64 19.87 -15.08
N LYS A 44 -11.56 20.76 -15.47
CA LYS A 44 -12.72 21.14 -14.64
C LYS A 44 -13.78 20.04 -14.54
N GLU A 45 -13.77 19.11 -15.48
CA GLU A 45 -14.70 17.99 -15.55
C GLU A 45 -13.93 16.71 -15.86
N ALA A 46 -14.46 15.56 -15.42
CA ALA A 46 -13.86 14.27 -15.72
C ALA A 46 -13.94 13.97 -17.23
N PRO A 47 -12.88 13.35 -17.80
CA PRO A 47 -12.89 12.99 -19.21
C PRO A 47 -14.00 11.98 -19.50
N GLN A 48 -14.70 12.16 -20.62
CA GLN A 48 -15.81 11.29 -21.03
C GLN A 48 -15.33 9.96 -21.66
N THR A 49 -14.06 9.94 -22.07
CA THR A 49 -13.38 8.80 -22.67
C THR A 49 -12.09 8.53 -21.91
N GLY A 50 -11.66 7.27 -21.85
CA GLY A 50 -10.38 6.92 -21.24
C GLY A 50 -9.20 7.55 -21.98
N GLU A 51 -8.18 7.93 -21.21
CA GLU A 51 -6.91 8.44 -21.71
C GLU A 51 -5.84 7.33 -21.70
N PRO A 52 -4.81 7.41 -22.57
CA PRO A 52 -3.68 6.50 -22.51
C PRO A 52 -3.01 6.50 -21.13
N TRP A 53 -2.63 5.33 -20.62
CA TRP A 53 -1.99 5.25 -19.30
C TRP A 53 -0.65 5.99 -19.25
N GLN A 54 0.01 6.15 -20.38
CA GLN A 54 1.26 6.89 -20.53
C GLN A 54 1.07 8.37 -20.21
N ASP A 55 -0.08 8.94 -20.58
CA ASP A 55 -0.40 10.35 -20.29
C ASP A 55 -0.71 10.51 -18.80
N VAL A 56 -1.45 9.55 -18.22
CA VAL A 56 -1.71 9.50 -16.77
C VAL A 56 -0.41 9.40 -15.97
N LEU A 57 0.53 8.54 -16.39
CA LEU A 57 1.82 8.39 -15.69
C LEU A 57 2.69 9.65 -15.80
N GLN A 58 2.67 10.34 -16.94
CA GLN A 58 3.33 11.64 -17.11
C GLN A 58 2.71 12.70 -16.18
N ASP A 59 1.39 12.68 -16.02
CA ASP A 59 0.69 13.59 -15.12
C ASP A 59 0.97 13.30 -13.64
N VAL A 60 1.29 12.05 -13.26
CA VAL A 60 1.81 11.76 -11.91
C VAL A 60 3.10 12.54 -11.65
N ASP A 61 4.04 12.57 -12.59
CA ASP A 61 5.29 13.31 -12.42
C ASP A 61 5.09 14.83 -12.49
N ARG A 62 4.25 15.30 -13.42
CA ARG A 62 4.04 16.73 -13.68
C ARG A 62 3.13 17.42 -12.67
N ILE A 63 2.04 16.77 -12.27
CA ILE A 63 0.97 17.37 -11.46
C ILE A 63 1.06 16.90 -10.00
N ILE A 64 1.23 15.61 -9.77
CA ILE A 64 1.13 15.03 -8.42
C ILE A 64 2.44 15.18 -7.65
N MET A 65 3.57 14.77 -8.25
CA MET A 65 4.88 14.71 -7.60
C MET A 65 5.33 16.03 -6.96
N PRO A 66 5.15 17.22 -7.58
CA PRO A 66 5.54 18.50 -6.97
C PRO A 66 4.73 18.87 -5.71
N GLY A 67 3.56 18.25 -5.53
CA GLY A 67 2.67 18.45 -4.39
C GLY A 67 2.86 17.44 -3.26
N LEU A 68 3.70 16.43 -3.44
CA LEU A 68 3.91 15.40 -2.43
C LEU A 68 4.82 15.89 -1.31
N THR A 69 4.43 15.59 -0.07
CA THR A 69 5.38 15.52 1.04
C THR A 69 6.06 14.16 1.00
N HIS A 70 7.39 14.12 0.92
CA HIS A 70 8.13 12.86 0.78
C HIS A 70 8.40 12.23 2.16
N TRP A 71 7.38 11.57 2.72
CA TRP A 71 7.40 10.93 4.05
C TRP A 71 8.54 9.94 4.28
N HIS A 72 9.00 9.27 3.21
CA HIS A 72 10.11 8.31 3.28
C HIS A 72 11.48 8.92 2.93
N SER A 73 11.56 10.24 2.74
CA SER A 73 12.85 10.90 2.62
C SER A 73 13.62 10.73 3.94
N PRO A 74 14.92 10.41 3.93
CA PRO A 74 15.72 10.33 5.15
C PRO A 74 15.91 11.69 5.83
N LYS A 75 15.43 12.78 5.20
CA LYS A 75 15.43 14.15 5.72
C LYS A 75 14.07 14.54 6.35
N PHE A 76 13.05 13.66 6.32
CA PHE A 76 11.74 13.90 6.92
C PHE A 76 11.68 13.34 8.34
N HIS A 77 11.42 14.19 9.33
CA HIS A 77 11.40 13.82 10.76
C HIS A 77 10.16 14.36 11.50
N ALA A 78 9.08 14.68 10.79
CA ALA A 78 7.83 15.13 11.41
C ALA A 78 6.93 13.94 11.77
N TYR A 79 6.03 14.14 12.76
CA TYR A 79 5.04 13.15 13.21
C TYR A 79 5.66 11.81 13.63
N TYR A 80 5.14 10.70 13.10
CA TYR A 80 5.64 9.34 13.27
C TYR A 80 5.96 8.73 11.90
N PRO A 81 6.94 7.81 11.81
CA PRO A 81 7.26 7.15 10.56
C PRO A 81 6.08 6.32 10.08
N THR A 82 5.82 6.37 8.77
CA THR A 82 4.86 5.48 8.12
C THR A 82 5.56 4.17 7.73
N ALA A 83 4.90 3.04 7.96
CA ALA A 83 5.44 1.75 7.57
C ALA A 83 5.40 1.60 6.05
N HIS A 84 6.54 1.30 5.43
CA HIS A 84 6.64 1.04 3.99
C HIS A 84 7.76 0.05 3.70
N SER A 85 7.54 -0.84 2.74
CA SER A 85 8.55 -1.78 2.26
C SER A 85 8.16 -2.34 0.89
N PHE A 86 9.13 -2.71 0.06
CA PHE A 86 8.84 -3.32 -1.25
C PHE A 86 8.02 -4.61 -1.17
N PRO A 87 8.24 -5.53 -0.20
CA PRO A 87 7.35 -6.69 -0.03
C PRO A 87 5.89 -6.31 0.27
N ALA A 88 5.68 -5.23 1.03
CA ALA A 88 4.33 -4.74 1.30
C ALA A 88 3.66 -4.14 0.07
N VAL A 89 4.42 -3.44 -0.79
CA VAL A 89 3.91 -2.94 -2.08
C VAL A 89 3.50 -4.10 -2.99
N VAL A 90 4.33 -5.15 -3.10
CA VAL A 90 4.06 -6.28 -4.00
C VAL A 90 2.81 -7.03 -3.61
N GLY A 91 2.61 -7.36 -2.33
CA GLY A 91 1.38 -8.09 -2.01
C GLY A 91 0.14 -7.20 -1.87
N GLU A 92 0.27 -5.87 -1.73
CA GLU A 92 -0.87 -4.96 -1.96
C GLU A 92 -1.31 -5.04 -3.43
N MET A 93 -0.35 -5.04 -4.36
CA MET A 93 -0.63 -5.26 -5.79
C MET A 93 -1.31 -6.62 -6.03
N MET A 94 -0.88 -7.69 -5.35
CA MET A 94 -1.57 -9.00 -5.45
C MET A 94 -2.97 -8.98 -4.83
N SER A 95 -3.14 -8.35 -3.67
CA SER A 95 -4.45 -8.25 -3.00
C SER A 95 -5.45 -7.49 -3.87
N ALA A 96 -5.03 -6.35 -4.43
CA ALA A 96 -5.83 -5.57 -5.37
C ALA A 96 -6.12 -6.36 -6.65
N GLY A 97 -5.14 -7.10 -7.20
CA GLY A 97 -5.30 -7.90 -8.41
C GLY A 97 -6.27 -9.07 -8.26
N PHE A 98 -6.35 -9.70 -7.09
CA PHE A 98 -7.34 -10.76 -6.83
C PHE A 98 -8.75 -10.22 -6.58
N GLY A 99 -8.89 -8.97 -6.13
CA GLY A 99 -10.19 -8.31 -5.94
C GLY A 99 -11.15 -9.03 -5.00
N CYS A 100 -10.65 -9.90 -4.13
CA CYS A 100 -11.47 -10.71 -3.24
C CYS A 100 -12.02 -9.88 -2.08
N VAL A 101 -13.24 -10.20 -1.65
CA VAL A 101 -13.92 -9.52 -0.54
C VAL A 101 -14.03 -10.47 0.65
N GLY A 102 -13.30 -10.18 1.73
CA GLY A 102 -13.26 -11.00 2.96
C GLY A 102 -14.37 -10.69 3.97
N LEU A 103 -15.63 -10.59 3.56
CA LEU A 103 -16.75 -10.26 4.48
C LEU A 103 -17.08 -11.38 5.48
N ASN A 104 -16.88 -12.63 5.06
CA ASN A 104 -17.02 -13.82 5.89
C ASN A 104 -16.14 -14.94 5.31
N TRP A 105 -15.99 -16.02 6.08
CA TRP A 105 -15.13 -17.14 5.66
C TRP A 105 -15.56 -17.74 4.32
N VAL A 106 -16.86 -17.90 4.06
CA VAL A 106 -17.36 -18.48 2.80
C VAL A 106 -17.03 -17.60 1.60
N ALA A 107 -17.05 -16.27 1.76
CA ALA A 107 -16.73 -15.32 0.70
C ALA A 107 -15.25 -15.35 0.30
N SER A 108 -14.34 -15.61 1.24
CA SER A 108 -12.92 -15.82 0.96
C SER A 108 -12.23 -16.59 2.09
N PRO A 109 -12.18 -17.94 2.01
CA PRO A 109 -11.57 -18.76 3.05
C PRO A 109 -10.09 -18.42 3.24
N ALA A 110 -9.36 -18.27 2.13
CA ALA A 110 -7.93 -17.99 2.15
C ALA A 110 -7.60 -16.67 2.87
N TYR A 111 -8.42 -15.62 2.71
CA TYR A 111 -8.21 -14.34 3.40
C TYR A 111 -8.42 -14.50 4.91
N THR A 112 -9.50 -15.17 5.31
CA THR A 112 -9.84 -15.35 6.73
C THR A 112 -8.82 -16.22 7.45
N GLU A 113 -8.47 -17.38 6.87
CA GLU A 113 -7.49 -18.32 7.42
C GLU A 113 -6.09 -17.69 7.51
N LEU A 114 -5.69 -16.97 6.46
CA LEU A 114 -4.39 -16.33 6.44
C LEU A 114 -4.27 -15.26 7.53
N GLU A 115 -5.30 -14.43 7.70
CA GLU A 115 -5.32 -13.41 8.75
C GLU A 115 -5.16 -14.04 10.14
N VAL A 116 -5.90 -15.12 10.41
CA VAL A 116 -5.81 -15.87 11.68
C VAL A 116 -4.38 -16.34 11.94
N VAL A 117 -3.72 -16.93 10.92
CA VAL A 117 -2.33 -17.40 11.04
C VAL A 117 -1.35 -16.24 11.25
N MET A 118 -1.48 -15.15 10.50
CA MET A 118 -0.62 -13.97 10.64
C MET A 118 -0.76 -13.33 12.03
N MET A 119 -1.98 -13.21 12.55
CA MET A 119 -2.23 -12.66 13.88
C MET A 119 -1.67 -13.55 14.99
N ASN A 120 -1.70 -14.87 14.81
CA ASN A 120 -1.00 -15.79 15.72
C ASN A 120 0.51 -15.57 15.71
N TRP A 121 1.12 -15.39 14.53
CA TRP A 121 2.56 -15.12 14.43
C TRP A 121 2.93 -13.78 15.06
N LEU A 122 2.14 -12.74 14.79
CA LEU A 122 2.34 -11.42 15.38
C LEU A 122 2.21 -11.45 16.91
N GLY A 123 1.15 -12.08 17.43
CA GLY A 123 0.95 -12.21 18.88
C GLY A 123 2.10 -12.95 19.57
N LYS A 124 2.60 -14.04 18.96
CA LYS A 124 3.79 -14.76 19.44
C LYS A 124 5.06 -13.91 19.38
N LEU A 125 5.26 -13.14 18.30
CA LEU A 125 6.42 -12.26 18.15
C LEU A 125 6.42 -11.12 19.19
N LEU A 126 5.24 -10.64 19.57
CA LEU A 126 5.05 -9.64 20.63
C LEU A 126 5.12 -10.23 22.04
N GLY A 127 5.19 -11.56 22.19
CA GLY A 127 5.16 -12.23 23.48
C GLY A 127 3.83 -12.09 24.21
N LEU A 128 2.72 -11.97 23.48
CA LEU A 128 1.39 -11.88 24.09
C LEU A 128 1.02 -13.19 24.79
N PRO A 129 0.26 -13.13 25.91
CA PRO A 129 -0.32 -14.30 26.54
C PRO A 129 -1.12 -15.17 25.56
N GLU A 130 -1.14 -16.49 25.79
CA GLU A 130 -1.79 -17.44 24.88
C GLU A 130 -3.29 -17.15 24.69
N GLU A 131 -3.97 -16.59 25.69
CA GLU A 131 -5.38 -16.18 25.62
C GLU A 131 -5.69 -15.14 24.52
N PHE A 132 -4.68 -14.43 24.00
CA PHE A 132 -4.84 -13.50 22.86
C PHE A 132 -4.61 -14.16 21.50
N LEU A 133 -4.17 -15.41 21.45
CA LEU A 133 -3.86 -16.12 20.21
C LEU A 133 -5.09 -16.88 19.72
N ASN A 134 -5.42 -16.73 18.44
CA ASN A 134 -6.49 -17.46 17.76
C ASN A 134 -6.29 -19.00 17.80
N CYS A 135 -5.07 -19.49 18.06
CA CYS A 135 -4.79 -20.91 18.19
C CYS A 135 -4.96 -21.48 19.62
N SER A 136 -5.37 -20.67 20.59
CA SER A 136 -5.67 -21.13 21.94
C SER A 136 -7.14 -21.60 22.05
N GLU A 137 -7.45 -22.43 23.05
CA GLU A 137 -8.83 -22.90 23.30
C GLU A 137 -9.73 -21.82 23.94
N GLY A 138 -9.20 -20.62 24.19
CA GLY A 138 -9.93 -19.51 24.79
C GLY A 138 -10.77 -18.70 23.80
N PRO A 139 -11.62 -17.77 24.28
CA PRO A 139 -12.48 -16.94 23.43
C PRO A 139 -11.75 -15.77 22.74
N GLY A 140 -10.44 -15.62 22.97
CA GLY A 140 -9.66 -14.50 22.45
C GLY A 140 -9.15 -14.72 21.03
N GLY A 141 -8.53 -13.68 20.48
CA GLY A 141 -8.04 -13.69 19.11
C GLY A 141 -7.59 -12.32 18.61
N GLY A 142 -7.02 -12.33 17.42
CA GLY A 142 -6.54 -11.13 16.73
C GLY A 142 -7.18 -10.99 15.35
N VAL A 143 -7.54 -9.75 15.00
CA VAL A 143 -8.13 -9.34 13.71
C VAL A 143 -7.40 -8.09 13.21
N ILE A 144 -7.28 -7.94 11.89
CA ILE A 144 -6.63 -6.77 11.27
C ILE A 144 -7.70 -5.70 10.99
N GLN A 145 -7.51 -4.52 11.58
CA GLN A 145 -8.43 -3.39 11.39
C GLN A 145 -7.80 -2.26 10.57
N VAL A 146 -8.60 -1.64 9.71
CA VAL A 146 -8.17 -0.59 8.76
C VAL A 146 -7.79 0.73 9.45
N ARG A 147 -8.23 0.97 10.70
CA ARG A 147 -8.21 2.31 11.32
C ARG A 147 -6.89 2.72 12.00
N SER A 148 -5.85 1.90 11.91
CA SER A 148 -4.51 2.30 12.35
C SER A 148 -3.58 2.30 11.13
N PRO A 149 -2.80 3.37 10.88
CA PRO A 149 -1.97 3.52 9.66
C PRO A 149 -0.86 2.44 9.50
N TYR A 150 -0.83 1.44 10.38
CA TYR A 150 0.15 0.36 10.44
C TYR A 150 -0.39 -1.01 10.02
N CYS A 151 -1.71 -1.17 9.77
CA CYS A 151 -2.32 -2.49 9.63
C CYS A 151 -2.31 -3.09 8.22
N CYS A 152 -2.53 -2.29 7.15
CA CYS A 152 -2.56 -2.85 5.79
C CYS A 152 -1.22 -3.46 5.33
N SER A 153 -0.09 -3.09 5.95
CA SER A 153 1.20 -3.69 5.63
C SER A 153 1.45 -5.06 6.26
N ILE A 154 0.66 -5.51 7.24
CA ILE A 154 1.01 -6.69 8.07
C ILE A 154 0.75 -8.02 7.34
N ILE A 155 -0.36 -8.15 6.61
CA ILE A 155 -0.68 -9.37 5.85
C ILE A 155 0.41 -9.62 4.81
N THR A 156 0.84 -8.54 4.18
CA THR A 156 1.77 -8.55 3.07
C THR A 156 3.21 -8.76 3.53
N HIS A 157 3.68 -7.98 4.50
CA HIS A 157 5.07 -8.05 4.95
C HIS A 157 5.42 -9.41 5.58
N THR A 158 4.44 -10.10 6.15
CA THR A 158 4.64 -11.40 6.82
C THR A 158 4.61 -12.57 5.83
N LEU A 159 3.82 -12.50 4.76
CA LEU A 159 3.83 -13.51 3.70
C LEU A 159 5.20 -13.60 3.00
N PHE A 160 5.83 -12.44 2.81
CA PHE A 160 7.09 -12.32 2.07
C PHE A 160 8.35 -12.48 2.93
N LYS A 161 8.25 -12.50 4.27
CA LYS A 161 9.35 -12.94 5.14
C LYS A 161 9.73 -14.42 4.95
N LYS A 162 8.89 -15.23 4.27
CA LYS A 162 9.25 -16.58 3.81
C LYS A 162 10.20 -16.60 2.60
N ILE A 163 10.40 -15.47 1.93
CA ILE A 163 11.19 -15.34 0.69
C ILE A 163 12.58 -14.72 0.95
N GLN A 164 12.91 -14.41 2.21
CA GLN A 164 14.26 -14.04 2.66
C GLN A 164 14.79 -15.10 3.62
#